data_AF-A0A2N3FJT7-F1
#
_entry.id   AF-A0A2N3FJT7-F1
#
_cell.length_a   1.000
_cell.length_b   1.000
_cell.length_c   1.000
_cell.angle_alpha   90.00
_cell.angle_beta   90.00
_cell.angle_gamma   90.00
#
_symmetry.space_group_name_H-M   'P 1'
#
loop_
_entity.id
_entity.type
_entity.pdbx_description
1 polymer ?
#
loop_
_entity_poly.entity_id
_entity_poly.type
_entity_poly.pdbx_seq_one_letter_code
_entity_poly.pdbx_strand_id
1 'polypeptide(L)'
;MSQGSLRTARIESAQPRKGTPLGESMMTDKFRERMADEQVRHDTRTLGDFVGIYCGGNHTDSGRLAIESDAATLGVYGRKPPVMCAECAEHLRYAEKRRAYCPKDPKPFCAHCDTHCYNPEERAWQQQMMRYSGPRSMFHGHAIDGIKHALEARKYRKQAGKPGAREEVQ
;
A
#
# COMPACT_ATOMS: atom_id res chain seq x y z
N MET A 1 -7.67 -55.29 -50.65
CA MET A 1 -7.18 -55.98 -49.42
C MET A 1 -6.25 -54.98 -48.76
N SER A 2 -6.43 -54.42 -47.57
CA SER A 2 -7.09 -54.87 -46.36
C SER A 2 -7.41 -53.62 -45.53
N GLN A 3 -8.67 -53.51 -45.12
CA GLN A 3 -9.20 -53.10 -43.80
C GLN A 3 -8.48 -51.94 -43.07
N GLY A 4 -9.11 -50.81 -42.75
CA GLY A 4 -10.45 -50.68 -42.16
C GLY A 4 -10.41 -51.09 -40.70
N SER A 5 -10.04 -50.17 -39.80
CA SER A 5 -10.35 -50.31 -38.37
C SER A 5 -10.78 -48.97 -37.78
N LEU A 6 -12.08 -48.92 -37.50
CA LEU A 6 -12.82 -47.84 -36.88
C LEU A 6 -12.95 -48.15 -35.38
N ARG A 7 -12.74 -47.10 -34.56
CA ARG A 7 -13.35 -46.88 -33.23
C ARG A 7 -12.85 -47.86 -32.13
N THR A 8 -12.65 -47.48 -30.87
CA THR A 8 -13.32 -46.50 -30.01
C THR A 8 -12.34 -46.07 -28.92
N ALA A 9 -11.94 -44.79 -28.86
CA ALA A 9 -11.42 -44.22 -27.63
C ALA A 9 -12.60 -43.60 -26.88
N ARG A 10 -12.86 -44.10 -25.66
CA ARG A 10 -13.84 -43.56 -24.72
C ARG A 10 -13.59 -42.06 -24.56
N ILE A 11 -14.58 -41.25 -24.89
CA ILE A 11 -14.65 -39.85 -24.48
C ILE A 11 -14.93 -39.89 -22.98
N GLU A 12 -13.89 -39.86 -22.15
CA GLU A 12 -14.03 -39.54 -20.74
C GLU A 12 -14.55 -38.11 -20.65
N SER A 13 -15.81 -37.99 -20.28
CA SER A 13 -16.49 -36.76 -19.90
C SER A 13 -15.66 -36.03 -18.83
N ALA A 14 -14.96 -34.98 -19.27
CA ALA A 14 -14.32 -34.01 -18.42
C ALA A 14 -15.38 -33.39 -17.50
N GLN A 15 -15.36 -33.78 -16.23
CA GLN A 15 -16.18 -33.16 -15.21
C GLN A 15 -15.81 -31.67 -15.12
N PRO A 16 -16.80 -30.76 -15.12
CA PRO A 16 -16.50 -29.35 -14.89
C PRO A 16 -15.90 -29.24 -13.49
N ARG A 17 -14.65 -28.77 -13.41
CA ARG A 17 -14.06 -28.38 -12.13
C ARG A 17 -14.95 -27.28 -11.57
N LYS A 18 -15.78 -27.63 -10.59
CA LYS A 18 -16.58 -26.70 -9.81
C LYS A 18 -15.62 -25.62 -9.33
N GLY A 19 -15.71 -24.44 -9.95
CA GLY A 19 -15.04 -23.25 -9.48
C GLY A 19 -15.53 -23.01 -8.07
N THR A 20 -14.61 -23.13 -7.11
CA THR A 20 -14.82 -22.61 -5.76
C THR A 20 -15.33 -21.17 -5.90
N PRO A 21 -16.43 -20.79 -5.26
CA PRO A 21 -16.85 -19.40 -5.27
C PRO A 21 -15.72 -18.58 -4.65
N LEU A 22 -15.20 -17.61 -5.42
CA LEU A 22 -14.29 -16.57 -4.93
C LEU A 22 -14.99 -15.84 -3.79
N GLY A 23 -14.68 -16.26 -2.56
CA GLY A 23 -15.24 -15.70 -1.33
C GLY A 23 -14.72 -14.29 -1.10
N GLU A 24 -15.66 -13.34 -1.06
CA GLU A 24 -15.82 -12.29 -0.06
C GLU A 24 -14.55 -11.87 0.71
N SER A 25 -14.15 -10.60 0.54
CA SER A 25 -13.00 -9.97 1.20
C SER A 25 -12.89 -10.38 2.67
N MET A 26 -11.95 -11.27 2.98
CA MET A 26 -11.59 -11.59 4.37
C MET A 26 -10.70 -10.48 4.92
N MET A 27 -11.27 -9.29 5.10
CA MET A 27 -10.69 -8.31 6.02
C MET A 27 -10.63 -8.93 7.41
N THR A 28 -9.45 -8.91 8.04
CA THR A 28 -9.34 -9.39 9.42
C THR A 28 -9.95 -8.36 10.39
N ASP A 29 -10.50 -8.82 11.50
CA ASP A 29 -11.00 -7.94 12.57
C ASP A 29 -9.92 -6.97 13.05
N LYS A 30 -8.67 -7.45 13.12
CA LYS A 30 -7.51 -6.62 13.47
C LYS A 30 -7.30 -5.48 12.48
N PHE A 31 -7.46 -5.70 11.18
CA PHE A 31 -7.34 -4.63 10.19
C PHE A 31 -8.40 -3.54 10.41
N ARG A 32 -9.65 -3.97 10.65
CA ARG A 32 -10.77 -3.06 10.93
C ARG A 32 -10.52 -2.21 12.18
N GLU A 33 -10.11 -2.86 13.27
CA GLU A 33 -9.77 -2.19 14.53
C GLU A 33 -8.66 -1.16 14.33
N ARG A 34 -7.59 -1.54 13.63
CA ARG A 34 -6.47 -0.61 13.38
C ARG A 34 -6.86 0.55 12.47
N MET A 35 -7.73 0.34 11.48
CA MET A 35 -8.24 1.43 10.62
C MET A 35 -9.26 2.34 11.31
N ALA A 36 -9.77 1.96 12.48
CA ALA A 36 -10.59 2.83 13.32
C ALA A 36 -9.76 3.83 14.14
N ASP A 37 -8.48 3.54 14.39
CA ASP A 37 -7.56 4.47 15.05
C ASP A 37 -7.33 5.74 14.21
N GLU A 38 -7.44 6.90 14.85
CA GLU A 38 -7.40 8.20 14.16
C GLU A 38 -6.06 8.45 13.46
N GLN A 39 -4.95 8.11 14.11
CA GLN A 39 -3.62 8.34 13.57
C GLN A 39 -3.33 7.38 12.41
N VAL A 40 -3.72 6.11 12.54
CA VAL A 40 -3.65 5.12 11.46
C VAL A 40 -4.49 5.56 10.26
N ARG A 41 -5.71 6.04 10.51
CA ARG A 41 -6.61 6.51 9.47
C ARG A 41 -6.10 7.77 8.77
N HIS A 42 -5.61 8.77 9.52
CA HIS A 42 -4.97 9.97 8.97
C HIS A 42 -3.81 9.61 8.06
N ASP A 43 -2.89 8.79 8.54
CA ASP A 43 -1.69 8.46 7.76
C ASP A 43 -2.00 7.59 6.54
N THR A 44 -3.05 6.77 6.60
CA THR A 44 -3.52 5.99 5.45
C THR A 44 -4.14 6.88 4.36
N ARG A 45 -4.87 7.93 4.76
CA ARG A 45 -5.39 8.96 3.84
C ARG A 45 -4.26 9.72 3.17
N THR A 46 -3.36 10.27 3.97
CA THR A 46 -2.18 11.01 3.48
C THR A 46 -1.37 10.19 2.49
N LEU A 47 -1.22 8.88 2.75
CA LEU A 47 -0.57 8.00 1.81
C LEU A 47 -1.34 7.86 0.50
N GLY A 48 -2.66 7.65 0.56
CA GLY A 48 -3.51 7.60 -0.64
C GLY A 48 -3.44 8.87 -1.48
N ASP A 49 -3.42 10.03 -0.84
CA ASP A 49 -3.27 11.33 -1.51
C ASP A 49 -1.90 11.45 -2.18
N PHE A 50 -0.83 11.02 -1.52
CA PHE A 50 0.52 11.06 -2.10
C PHE A 50 0.66 10.12 -3.30
N VAL A 51 0.03 8.95 -3.25
CA VAL A 51 -0.03 8.03 -4.40
C VAL A 51 -0.82 8.66 -5.55
N GLY A 52 -1.95 9.33 -5.25
CA GLY A 52 -2.72 10.07 -6.25
C GLY A 52 -1.91 11.17 -6.94
N ILE A 53 -1.14 11.96 -6.18
CA ILE A 53 -0.24 12.98 -6.73
C ILE A 53 0.83 12.35 -7.63
N TYR A 54 1.42 11.24 -7.21
CA TYR A 54 2.45 10.53 -7.98
C TYR A 54 1.89 9.99 -9.29
N CYS A 55 0.78 9.27 -9.23
CA CYS A 55 0.08 8.75 -10.41
C CYS A 55 -0.27 9.90 -11.37
N GLY A 56 -0.78 11.00 -10.80
CA GLY A 56 -1.14 12.23 -11.49
C GLY A 56 -0.08 12.74 -12.46
N GLY A 57 1.16 12.80 -11.97
CA GLY A 57 2.26 13.41 -12.69
C GLY A 57 3.19 12.46 -13.43
N ASN A 58 3.10 11.15 -13.21
CA ASN A 58 4.00 10.17 -13.84
C ASN A 58 3.28 9.22 -14.81
N HIS A 59 1.97 9.01 -14.66
CA HIS A 59 1.19 8.07 -15.48
C HIS A 59 0.05 8.81 -16.19
N THR A 60 0.37 9.55 -17.25
CA THR A 60 -0.60 10.39 -18.01
C THR A 60 -1.52 9.59 -18.91
N ASP A 61 -1.06 8.45 -19.41
CA ASP A 61 -1.76 7.68 -20.45
C ASP A 61 -2.57 6.50 -19.88
N SER A 62 -2.54 6.31 -18.56
CA SER A 62 -3.26 5.25 -17.88
C SER A 62 -4.65 5.71 -17.44
N GLY A 63 -5.67 4.87 -17.66
CA GLY A 63 -6.99 5.06 -17.07
C GLY A 63 -6.90 5.11 -15.54
N ARG A 64 -7.60 6.06 -14.91
CA ARG A 64 -7.61 6.24 -13.45
C ARG A 64 -9.02 6.06 -12.93
N LEU A 65 -9.14 5.28 -11.87
CA LEU A 65 -10.40 4.99 -11.19
C LEU A 65 -10.25 5.25 -9.70
N ALA A 66 -11.36 5.46 -9.02
CA ALA A 66 -11.38 5.50 -7.57
C ALA A 66 -10.81 4.19 -7.00
N ILE A 67 -9.98 4.27 -5.97
CA ILE A 67 -9.41 3.08 -5.34
C ILE A 67 -10.50 2.18 -4.75
N GLU A 68 -10.44 0.91 -5.13
CA GLU A 68 -11.17 -0.17 -4.46
C GLU A 68 -10.19 -0.91 -3.54
N SER A 69 -10.36 -0.75 -2.23
CA SER A 69 -9.53 -1.38 -1.21
C SER A 69 -10.31 -1.65 0.08
N ASP A 70 -9.70 -2.41 0.97
CA ASP A 70 -10.26 -2.69 2.28
C ASP A 70 -10.41 -1.39 3.09
N ALA A 71 -9.40 -0.52 3.06
CA ALA A 71 -9.47 0.81 3.68
C ALA A 71 -10.57 1.68 3.06
N ALA A 72 -10.76 1.63 1.74
CA ALA A 72 -11.83 2.37 1.06
C ALA A 72 -13.22 1.92 1.50
N THR A 73 -13.44 0.61 1.61
CA THR A 73 -14.71 0.03 2.09
C THR A 73 -15.00 0.40 3.55
N LEU A 74 -13.96 0.52 4.38
CA LEU A 74 -14.07 1.03 5.75
C LEU A 74 -14.26 2.56 5.83
N GLY A 75 -14.37 3.24 4.69
CA GLY A 75 -14.56 4.68 4.64
C GLY A 75 -13.35 5.47 5.13
N VAL A 76 -12.14 4.89 5.08
CA VAL A 76 -10.90 5.58 5.46
C VAL A 76 -10.80 6.88 4.68
N TYR A 77 -10.91 6.85 3.36
CA TYR A 77 -10.77 8.04 2.50
C TYR A 77 -11.98 9.01 2.53
N GLY A 78 -13.03 8.71 3.29
CA GLY A 78 -14.22 9.56 3.36
C GLY A 78 -15.03 9.55 2.06
N ARG A 79 -15.61 10.70 1.70
CA ARG A 79 -16.57 10.79 0.57
C ARG A 79 -15.92 10.68 -0.82
N LYS A 80 -14.63 10.98 -0.93
CA LYS A 80 -13.91 11.01 -2.21
C LYS A 80 -12.64 10.17 -2.07
N PRO A 81 -12.71 8.87 -2.39
CA PRO A 81 -11.51 8.04 -2.44
C PRO A 81 -10.50 8.58 -3.49
N PRO A 82 -9.20 8.39 -3.28
CA PRO A 82 -8.19 8.83 -4.22
C PRO A 82 -8.33 8.07 -5.55
N VAL A 83 -8.06 8.77 -6.65
CA VAL A 83 -8.20 8.26 -8.02
C VAL A 83 -6.81 8.04 -8.60
N MET A 84 -6.55 6.83 -9.10
CA MET A 84 -5.23 6.42 -9.61
C MET A 84 -5.34 5.25 -10.60
N CYS A 85 -4.24 4.94 -11.28
CA CYS A 85 -4.17 3.76 -12.13
C CYS A 85 -4.08 2.46 -11.30
N ALA A 86 -4.28 1.32 -11.97
CA ALA A 86 -4.26 0.01 -11.32
C ALA A 86 -2.94 -0.31 -10.60
N GLU A 87 -1.79 0.03 -11.20
CA GLU A 87 -0.47 -0.19 -10.60
C GLU A 87 -0.30 0.60 -9.29
N CYS A 88 -0.62 1.90 -9.30
CA CYS A 88 -0.56 2.73 -8.11
C CYS A 88 -1.53 2.24 -7.01
N ALA A 89 -2.68 1.71 -7.41
CA ALA A 89 -3.64 1.10 -6.49
C ALA A 89 -3.07 -0.15 -5.79
N GLU A 90 -2.25 -0.95 -6.45
CA GLU A 90 -1.60 -2.12 -5.82
C GLU A 90 -0.61 -1.71 -4.74
N HIS A 91 0.25 -0.72 -5.02
CA HIS A 91 1.17 -0.17 -4.03
C HIS A 91 0.44 0.43 -2.82
N LEU A 92 -0.68 1.11 -3.06
CA LEU A 92 -1.49 1.66 -1.97
C LEU A 92 -2.09 0.53 -1.10
N ARG A 93 -2.70 -0.50 -1.69
CA ARG A 93 -3.24 -1.65 -0.94
C ARG A 93 -2.17 -2.38 -0.14
N TYR A 94 -0.96 -2.50 -0.68
CA TYR A 94 0.16 -3.06 0.06
C TYR A 94 0.49 -2.22 1.29
N ALA A 95 0.58 -0.91 1.09
CA ALA A 95 0.98 0.00 2.15
C ALA A 95 -0.11 0.20 3.23
N GLU A 96 -1.39 0.14 2.86
CA GLU A 96 -2.52 0.05 3.80
C GLU A 96 -2.32 -1.11 4.78
N LYS A 97 -1.99 -2.31 4.26
CA LYS A 97 -1.71 -3.50 5.09
C LYS A 97 -0.50 -3.28 6.00
N ARG A 98 0.61 -2.74 5.45
CA ARG A 98 1.81 -2.43 6.26
C ARG A 98 1.52 -1.43 7.34
N ARG A 99 0.62 -0.48 7.09
CA ARG A 99 0.21 0.50 8.08
C ARG A 99 -0.67 -0.12 9.16
N ALA A 100 -1.70 -0.87 8.79
CA ALA A 100 -2.60 -1.51 9.75
C ALA A 100 -1.85 -2.44 10.73
N TYR A 101 -0.93 -3.25 10.21
CA TYR A 101 -0.22 -4.25 10.99
C TYR A 101 1.14 -3.80 11.53
N CYS A 102 1.43 -2.50 11.53
CA CYS A 102 2.68 -2.00 12.11
C CYS A 102 2.73 -2.31 13.61
N PRO A 103 3.80 -2.96 14.11
CA PRO A 103 3.90 -3.36 15.52
C PRO A 103 4.39 -2.23 16.45
N LYS A 104 4.80 -1.07 15.89
CA LYS A 104 5.38 0.04 16.66
C LYS A 104 4.28 1.00 17.10
N ASP A 105 4.29 1.37 18.39
CA ASP A 105 3.43 2.39 18.97
C ASP A 105 4.18 3.17 20.08
N PRO A 106 4.47 4.47 19.92
CA PRO A 106 4.18 5.29 18.74
C PRO A 106 5.01 4.87 17.53
N LYS A 107 4.38 4.86 16.35
CA LYS A 107 5.06 4.52 15.10
C LYS A 107 5.99 5.67 14.66
N PRO A 108 7.31 5.42 14.44
CA PRO A 108 8.19 6.43 13.84
C PRO A 108 7.95 6.58 12.34
N PHE A 109 8.46 7.65 11.72
CA PHE A 109 8.54 7.70 10.26
C PHE A 109 9.31 6.50 9.71
N CYS A 110 8.79 5.87 8.65
CA CYS A 110 9.38 4.67 8.07
C CYS A 110 10.85 4.83 7.65
N ALA A 111 11.26 6.06 7.27
CA ALA A 111 12.65 6.40 6.93
C ALA A 111 13.63 6.29 8.12
N HIS A 112 13.11 6.26 9.34
CA HIS A 112 13.86 6.23 10.60
C HIS A 112 13.51 5.00 11.45
N CYS A 113 12.68 4.10 10.91
CA CYS A 113 12.29 2.88 11.59
C CYS A 113 13.44 1.87 11.55
N ASP A 114 13.75 1.28 12.70
CA ASP A 114 14.72 0.20 12.87
C ASP A 114 14.33 -1.07 12.09
N THR A 115 13.02 -1.29 11.91
CA THR A 115 12.44 -2.46 11.28
C THR A 115 11.93 -2.09 9.88
N HIS A 116 12.60 -2.55 8.84
CA HIS A 116 12.19 -2.34 7.46
C HIS A 116 11.24 -3.44 6.99
N CYS A 117 9.93 -3.21 7.16
CA CYS A 117 8.88 -4.19 6.87
C CYS A 117 8.39 -4.21 5.41
N TYR A 118 8.82 -3.26 4.59
CA TYR A 118 8.55 -3.24 3.15
C TYR A 118 9.50 -4.21 2.45
N ASN A 119 8.99 -4.94 1.46
CA ASN A 119 9.88 -5.66 0.55
C ASN A 119 10.74 -4.65 -0.25
N PRO A 120 11.86 -5.08 -0.84
CA PRO A 120 12.80 -4.15 -1.49
C PRO A 120 12.18 -3.32 -2.63
N GLU A 121 11.33 -3.94 -3.45
CA GLU A 121 10.68 -3.31 -4.61
C GLU A 121 9.68 -2.23 -4.17
N GLU A 122 8.77 -2.58 -3.25
CA GLU A 122 7.82 -1.64 -2.65
C GLU A 122 8.54 -0.53 -1.90
N ARG A 123 9.64 -0.84 -1.20
CA ARG A 123 10.44 0.17 -0.52
C ARG A 123 11.05 1.17 -1.51
N ALA A 124 11.52 0.72 -2.66
CA ALA A 124 12.06 1.60 -3.69
C ALA A 124 10.96 2.48 -4.29
N TRP A 125 9.80 1.89 -4.60
CA TRP A 125 8.64 2.61 -5.12
C TRP A 125 8.15 3.67 -4.13
N GLN A 126 7.99 3.32 -2.85
CA GLN A 126 7.54 4.25 -1.81
C GLN A 126 8.51 5.43 -1.64
N GLN A 127 9.82 5.20 -1.78
CA GLN A 127 10.81 6.28 -1.74
C GLN A 127 10.70 7.20 -2.96
N GLN A 128 10.51 6.63 -4.16
CA GLN A 128 10.30 7.40 -5.38
C GLN A 128 9.04 8.26 -5.29
N MET A 129 7.94 7.65 -4.83
CA MET A 129 6.68 8.33 -4.57
C MET A 129 6.87 9.47 -3.56
N MET A 130 7.49 9.21 -2.40
CA MET A 130 7.72 10.24 -1.39
C MET A 130 8.61 11.38 -1.90
N ARG A 131 9.63 11.10 -2.71
CA ARG A 131 10.52 12.11 -3.32
C ARG A 131 9.75 13.03 -4.28
N TYR A 132 8.78 12.48 -5.00
CA TYR A 132 7.96 13.24 -5.95
C TYR A 132 6.83 13.99 -5.24
N SER A 133 6.03 13.27 -4.46
CA SER A 133 4.77 13.75 -3.87
C SER A 133 4.99 14.57 -2.61
N GLY A 134 6.01 14.28 -1.80
CA GLY A 134 6.27 14.97 -0.54
C GLY A 134 6.37 16.49 -0.67
N PRO A 135 7.21 17.05 -1.56
CA PRO A 135 7.26 18.49 -1.79
C PRO A 135 5.99 19.06 -2.43
N ARG A 136 5.30 18.27 -3.27
CA ARG A 136 4.10 18.72 -4.00
C ARG A 136 2.85 18.74 -3.12
N SER A 137 2.77 17.86 -2.11
CA SER A 137 1.60 17.70 -1.26
C SER A 137 1.27 18.94 -0.42
N MET A 138 2.22 19.87 -0.27
CA MET A 138 1.97 21.20 0.31
C MET A 138 0.84 21.94 -0.45
N PHE A 139 0.76 21.79 -1.76
CA PHE A 139 -0.29 22.38 -2.60
C PHE A 139 -1.60 21.56 -2.59
N HIS A 140 -1.61 20.42 -1.90
CA HIS A 140 -2.75 19.50 -1.79
C HIS A 140 -3.27 19.39 -0.35
N GLY A 141 -2.97 20.36 0.52
CA GLY A 141 -3.49 20.41 1.88
C GLY A 141 -2.63 19.72 2.95
N HIS A 142 -1.48 19.14 2.58
CA HIS A 142 -0.58 18.46 3.52
C HIS A 142 0.61 19.32 4.00
N ALA A 143 0.49 20.65 3.94
CA ALA A 143 1.56 21.55 4.36
C ALA A 143 1.98 21.32 5.83
N ILE A 144 1.00 21.09 6.73
CA ILE A 144 1.26 20.81 8.15
C ILE A 144 1.99 19.46 8.32
N ASP A 145 1.56 18.42 7.61
CA ASP A 145 2.21 17.10 7.65
C ASP A 145 3.66 17.18 7.15
N GLY A 146 3.90 17.94 6.08
CA GLY A 146 5.24 18.19 5.54
C GLY A 146 6.15 18.91 6.53
N ILE A 147 5.65 19.91 7.26
CA ILE A 147 6.40 20.59 8.32
C ILE A 147 6.74 19.62 9.46
N LYS A 148 5.78 18.84 9.94
CA LYS A 148 6.00 17.81 10.98
C LYS A 148 7.08 16.83 10.54
N HIS A 149 6.98 16.33 9.31
CA HIS A 149 7.96 15.43 8.72
C HIS A 149 9.37 16.04 8.69
N ALA A 150 9.50 17.30 8.26
CA ALA A 150 10.79 17.99 8.22
C ALA A 150 11.40 18.19 9.62
N LEU A 151 10.57 18.50 10.63
CA LEU A 151 11.01 18.67 12.01
C LEU A 151 11.48 17.35 12.63
N GLU A 152 10.75 16.25 12.41
CA GLU A 152 11.16 14.93 12.89
C GLU A 152 12.45 14.45 12.22
N ALA A 153 12.58 14.64 10.90
CA ALA A 153 13.82 14.33 10.20
C ALA A 153 15.01 15.13 10.75
N ARG A 154 14.80 16.41 11.13
CA ARG A 154 15.84 17.23 11.80
C ARG A 154 16.21 16.68 13.19
N LYS A 155 15.21 16.29 13.99
CA LYS A 155 15.43 15.69 15.32
C LYS A 155 16.23 14.39 15.22
N TYR A 156 15.85 13.51 14.28
CA TYR A 156 16.52 12.24 14.07
C TYR A 156 17.98 12.44 13.65
N ARG A 157 18.26 13.33 12.68
CA ARG A 157 19.65 13.65 12.29
C ARG A 157 20.49 14.19 13.45
N LYS A 158 19.91 15.02 14.32
CA LYS A 158 20.60 15.53 15.51
C LYS A 158 20.93 14.41 16.50
N GLN A 159 20.07 13.42 16.64
CA GLN A 159 20.29 12.27 17.52
C GLN A 159 21.36 11.32 16.92
N ALA A 160 21.28 11.03 15.62
CA ALA A 160 22.25 10.19 14.92
C ALA A 160 23.66 10.81 14.83
N GLY A 161 23.77 12.15 14.88
CA GLY A 161 25.05 12.87 14.87
C GLY A 161 25.74 13.02 16.24
N LYS A 162 25.12 12.53 17.34
CA LYS A 162 25.79 12.50 18.65
C LYS A 162 26.76 11.30 18.71
N PRO A 163 28.03 11.50 19.12
CA PRO A 163 28.92 10.37 19.38
C PRO A 163 28.32 9.51 20.52
N GLY A 164 28.11 8.22 20.27
CA GLY A 164 27.60 7.24 21.25
C GLY A 164 26.31 6.48 20.87
N ALA A 165 25.63 6.79 19.76
CA ALA A 165 24.33 6.17 19.42
C ALA A 165 24.42 4.84 18.62
N ARG A 166 25.59 4.20 18.53
CA ARG A 166 25.82 2.97 17.75
C ARG A 166 26.05 1.72 18.61
N GLU A 167 25.83 1.79 19.91
CA GLU A 167 25.98 0.66 20.82
C GLU A 167 24.66 0.48 21.55
N GLU A 168 23.92 -0.56 21.15
CA GLU A 168 22.67 -1.14 21.72
C GLU A 168 21.66 -1.46 20.61
N VAL A 169 22.07 -2.36 19.70
CA VAL A 169 21.15 -3.35 19.15
C VAL A 169 21.87 -4.68 19.30
N GLN A 170 21.60 -5.33 20.41
CA GLN A 170 22.08 -6.66 20.76
C GLN A 170 21.13 -7.71 20.19
#